data_AF-A0A389MGX8-F1
#
_entry.id   AF-A0A389MGX8-F1
#
_cell.length_a   1.000
_cell.length_b   1.000
_cell.length_c   1.000
_cell.angle_alpha   90.00
_cell.angle_beta   90.00
_cell.angle_gamma   90.00
#
_symmetry.space_group_name_H-M   'P 1'
#
loop_
_entity.id
_entity.type
_entity.pdbx_description
1 polymer ?
#
loop_
_entity_poly.entity_id
_entity_poly.type
_entity_poly.pdbx_seq_one_letter_code
_entity_poly.pdbx_strand_id
1 'polypeptide(L)'
;MTLTFQATLKKKVFIKYSLLGLLLFVPFLIAAFWMMGSFIATLYQIVTLGDISADNTNVIMMSYFFNFFMSMVILFVGALVVASYQVVAIRNYVFNQTKIDGHVQLRSSMKTLQYLGLLFTNALIVIFSLGLATPVAHVRYARYIANCTAVEGDLLLLNVQAHHDTANTAVAEEVAQAFDLGAGI
;
A
#
# COMPACT_ATOMS: atom_id res chain seq x y z
N MET A 1 -16.52 -6.90 -29.97
CA MET A 1 -15.05 -6.98 -30.17
C MET A 1 -14.40 -6.65 -28.84
N THR A 2 -13.71 -7.60 -28.18
CA THR A 2 -13.16 -7.37 -26.83
C THR A 2 -11.86 -6.57 -26.92
N LEU A 3 -11.89 -5.32 -26.49
CA LEU A 3 -10.68 -4.50 -26.32
C LEU A 3 -9.71 -5.26 -25.41
N THR A 4 -8.53 -5.60 -25.94
CA THR A 4 -7.56 -6.44 -25.22
C THR A 4 -6.49 -5.55 -24.58
N PHE A 5 -6.29 -5.73 -23.28
CA PHE A 5 -5.20 -5.10 -22.55
C PHE A 5 -3.91 -5.87 -22.79
N GLN A 6 -2.86 -5.21 -23.26
CA GLN A 6 -1.54 -5.81 -23.49
C GLN A 6 -0.47 -5.03 -22.74
N ALA A 7 0.40 -5.73 -22.00
CA ALA A 7 1.53 -5.13 -21.30
C ALA A 7 2.79 -6.00 -21.47
N THR A 8 3.92 -5.36 -21.80
CA THR A 8 5.22 -6.05 -21.92
C THR A 8 6.11 -5.72 -20.73
N LEU A 9 6.19 -6.66 -19.78
CA LEU A 9 6.88 -6.47 -18.51
C LEU A 9 8.30 -7.06 -18.53
N LYS A 10 9.29 -6.29 -18.09
CA LYS A 10 10.69 -6.74 -18.02
C LYS A 10 11.06 -7.07 -16.58
N LYS A 11 11.44 -8.32 -16.31
CA LYS A 11 11.85 -8.81 -14.97
C LYS A 11 12.95 -7.96 -14.32
N LYS A 12 13.92 -7.48 -15.10
CA LYS A 12 15.01 -6.62 -14.63
C LYS A 12 14.56 -5.34 -13.92
N VAL A 13 13.38 -4.82 -14.28
CA VAL A 13 12.84 -3.58 -13.68
C VAL A 13 12.33 -3.84 -12.26
N PHE A 14 11.68 -4.98 -12.04
CA PHE A 14 11.25 -5.40 -10.71
C PHE A 14 12.42 -5.64 -9.77
N ILE A 15 13.48 -6.29 -10.26
CA ILE A 15 14.72 -6.49 -9.49
C ILE A 15 15.32 -5.14 -9.10
N LYS A 16 15.37 -4.18 -10.02
CA LYS A 16 15.86 -2.82 -9.73
C LYS A 16 15.06 -2.13 -8.62
N TYR A 17 13.73 -2.21 -8.66
CA TYR A 17 12.89 -1.63 -7.62
C TYR A 17 13.04 -2.35 -6.27
N SER A 18 13.19 -3.67 -6.28
CA SER A 18 13.46 -4.44 -5.06
C SER A 18 14.81 -4.04 -4.43
N LEU A 19 15.87 -3.92 -5.25
CA LEU A 19 17.19 -3.49 -4.79
C LEU A 19 17.17 -2.05 -4.26
N LEU A 20 16.47 -1.14 -4.93
CA LEU A 20 16.36 0.24 -4.46
C LEU A 20 15.54 0.33 -3.16
N GLY A 21 14.50 -0.49 -3.02
CA GLY A 21 13.73 -0.62 -1.78
C GLY A 21 14.61 -1.11 -0.62
N LEU A 22 15.46 -2.11 -0.85
CA LEU A 22 16.40 -2.60 0.15
C LEU A 22 17.42 -1.51 0.54
N LEU A 23 17.99 -0.81 -0.44
CA LEU A 23 18.90 0.31 -0.19
C LEU A 23 18.23 1.43 0.63
N LEU A 24 16.97 1.73 0.34
CA LEU A 24 16.19 2.72 1.08
C LEU A 24 15.92 2.31 2.53
N PHE A 25 15.92 1.01 2.84
CA PHE A 25 15.76 0.49 4.20
C PHE A 25 17.03 0.58 5.05
N VAL A 26 18.21 0.53 4.42
CA VAL A 26 19.52 0.56 5.10
C VAL A 26 19.67 1.66 6.15
N PRO A 27 19.35 2.95 5.90
CA PRO A 27 19.50 3.99 6.92
C PRO A 27 18.64 3.74 8.18
N PHE A 28 17.43 3.17 8.01
CA PHE A 28 16.57 2.82 9.13
C PHE A 28 17.13 1.64 9.93
N LEU A 29 17.70 0.64 9.24
CA LEU A 29 18.41 -0.46 9.89
C LEU A 29 19.60 0.04 10.70
N ILE A 30 20.44 0.89 10.12
CA ILE A 30 21.62 1.44 10.80
C ILE A 30 21.19 2.21 12.06
N ALA A 31 20.19 3.09 11.95
CA ALA A 31 19.68 3.85 13.09
C ALA A 31 19.10 2.94 14.18
N ALA A 32 18.31 1.93 13.80
CA ALA A 32 17.72 0.99 14.76
C ALA A 32 18.78 0.13 15.44
N PHE A 33 19.76 -0.39 14.70
CA PHE A 33 20.86 -1.17 15.27
C PHE A 33 21.76 -0.34 16.17
N TRP A 34 21.99 0.93 15.85
CA TRP A 34 22.74 1.83 16.71
C TRP A 34 22.06 2.00 18.07
N MET A 35 20.73 2.23 18.08
CA MET A 35 19.95 2.35 19.31
C MET A 35 19.86 1.02 20.07
N MET A 36 19.67 -0.09 19.35
CA MET A 36 19.60 -1.43 19.93
C MET A 36 20.94 -1.87 20.52
N GLY A 37 22.06 -1.53 19.88
CA GLY A 37 23.40 -1.86 20.36
C GLY A 37 23.70 -1.24 21.72
N SER A 38 23.27 0.02 21.91
CA SER A 38 23.35 0.70 23.22
C SER A 38 22.54 -0.04 24.29
N PHE A 39 21.30 -0.45 23.97
CA PHE A 39 20.45 -1.23 24.87
C PHE A 39 21.09 -2.57 25.28
N ILE A 40 21.61 -3.33 24.31
CA ILE A 40 22.25 -4.64 24.56
C ILE A 40 23.52 -4.48 25.40
N ALA A 41 24.37 -3.50 25.07
CA ALA A 41 25.61 -3.25 25.80
C ALA A 41 25.33 -2.95 27.28
N THR A 42 24.25 -2.21 27.57
CA THR A 42 23.91 -1.96 28.96
C THR A 42 23.27 -3.16 29.65
N LEU A 43 22.40 -3.93 29.00
CA LEU A 43 21.90 -5.19 29.61
C LEU A 43 23.05 -6.11 30.00
N TYR A 44 24.09 -6.20 29.16
CA TYR A 44 25.30 -6.96 29.47
C TYR A 44 25.99 -6.42 30.73
N GLN A 45 26.18 -5.10 30.85
CA GLN A 45 26.79 -4.48 32.04
C GLN A 45 26.01 -4.81 33.32
N ILE A 46 24.68 -4.72 33.29
CA ILE A 46 23.80 -5.04 34.43
C ILE A 46 23.98 -6.49 34.87
N VAL A 47 24.01 -7.42 33.91
CA VAL A 47 24.17 -8.86 34.19
C VAL A 47 25.57 -9.18 34.71
N THR A 48 26.62 -8.53 34.21
CA THR A 48 28.00 -8.86 34.57
C THR A 48 28.51 -8.18 35.83
N LEU A 49 28.12 -6.93 36.06
CA LEU A 49 28.63 -6.13 37.18
C LEU A 49 27.76 -6.27 38.42
N GLY A 50 26.51 -6.72 38.29
CA GLY A 50 25.60 -7.02 39.42
C GLY A 50 25.22 -5.81 40.29
N ASP A 51 25.81 -4.64 40.04
CA ASP A 51 25.63 -3.42 40.82
C ASP A 51 25.06 -2.32 39.93
N ILE A 52 23.73 -2.25 39.88
CA ILE A 52 23.06 -0.96 39.70
C ILE A 52 22.61 -0.55 41.09
N SER A 53 23.10 0.59 41.57
CA SER A 53 22.58 1.20 42.79
C SER A 53 21.05 1.28 42.70
N ALA A 54 20.34 0.74 43.69
CA ALA A 54 18.89 0.53 43.66
C ALA A 54 18.08 1.81 43.36
N ASP A 55 18.62 2.98 43.72
CA ASP A 55 18.00 4.30 43.51
C ASP A 55 18.03 4.76 42.03
N ASN A 56 19.03 4.33 41.25
CA ASN A 56 19.18 4.66 39.84
C ASN A 56 18.55 3.62 38.89
N THR A 57 18.17 2.46 39.42
CA THR A 57 17.78 1.28 38.62
C THR A 57 16.51 1.51 37.81
N ASN A 58 15.49 2.15 38.40
CA ASN A 58 14.20 2.37 37.72
C ASN A 58 14.30 3.38 36.56
N VAL A 59 15.03 4.48 36.74
CA VAL A 59 15.20 5.53 35.72
C VAL A 59 16.04 5.02 34.55
N ILE A 60 17.11 4.29 34.86
CA ILE A 60 18.01 3.65 33.90
C ILE A 60 17.25 2.60 33.07
N MET A 61 16.47 1.72 33.73
CA MET A 61 15.66 0.72 33.01
C MET A 61 14.61 1.35 32.09
N MET A 62 13.89 2.40 32.54
CA MET A 62 12.92 3.11 31.70
C MET A 62 13.56 3.69 30.42
N SER A 63 14.75 4.29 30.54
CA SER A 63 15.49 4.84 29.40
C SER A 63 15.87 3.76 28.38
N TYR A 64 16.22 2.56 28.85
CA TYR A 64 16.58 1.43 28.00
C TYR A 64 15.37 0.82 27.29
N PHE A 65 14.26 0.61 28.01
CA PHE A 65 13.01 0.19 27.39
C PHE A 65 12.54 1.20 26.34
N PHE A 66 12.69 2.50 26.60
CA PHE A 66 12.38 3.54 25.63
C PHE A 66 13.26 3.44 24.38
N ASN A 67 14.58 3.28 24.51
CA ASN A 67 15.49 3.10 23.37
C ASN A 67 15.15 1.86 22.55
N PHE A 68 14.86 0.74 23.21
CA PHE A 68 14.41 -0.49 22.56
C PHE A 68 13.11 -0.26 21.78
N PHE A 69 12.09 0.30 22.42
CA PHE A 69 10.81 0.61 21.79
C PHE A 69 10.99 1.54 20.59
N MET A 70 11.81 2.59 20.73
CA MET A 70 12.04 3.56 19.67
C MET A 70 12.77 2.95 18.47
N SER A 71 13.68 1.99 18.69
CA SER A 71 14.32 1.25 17.59
C SER A 71 13.29 0.46 16.77
N MET A 72 12.28 -0.13 17.41
CA MET A 72 11.19 -0.85 16.75
C MET A 72 10.28 0.09 15.96
N VAL A 73 9.99 1.29 16.50
CA VAL A 73 9.27 2.35 15.78
C VAL A 73 10.03 2.78 14.52
N ILE A 74 11.35 2.96 14.60
CA ILE A 74 12.18 3.32 13.43
C ILE A 74 12.12 2.24 12.36
N LEU A 75 12.21 0.96 12.73
CA LEU A 75 12.08 -0.16 11.79
C LEU A 75 10.70 -0.20 11.14
N PHE A 76 9.64 0.02 11.93
CA PHE A 76 8.28 0.08 11.43
C PHE A 76 8.09 1.23 10.43
N VAL A 77 8.58 2.42 10.74
CA VAL A 77 8.56 3.57 9.83
C VAL A 77 9.34 3.26 8.55
N GLY A 78 10.55 2.71 8.67
CA GLY A 78 11.37 2.31 7.52
C GLY A 78 10.64 1.32 6.61
N ALA A 79 10.01 0.29 7.19
CA ALA A 79 9.24 -0.70 6.46
C ALA A 79 8.05 -0.06 5.73
N LEU A 80 7.36 0.88 6.38
CA LEU A 80 6.23 1.62 5.80
C LEU A 80 6.67 2.47 4.59
N VAL A 81 7.83 3.13 4.68
CA VAL A 81 8.39 3.92 3.57
C VAL A 81 8.76 3.01 2.39
N VAL A 82 9.43 1.88 2.65
CA VAL A 82 9.82 0.91 1.60
C VAL A 82 8.61 0.31 0.93
N ALA A 83 7.61 -0.13 1.70
CA ALA A 83 6.35 -0.66 1.17
C ALA A 83 5.64 0.37 0.28
N SER A 84 5.56 1.62 0.75
CA SER A 84 4.98 2.73 -0.03
C SER A 84 5.73 2.95 -1.34
N TYR A 85 7.06 2.91 -1.32
CA TYR A 85 7.89 3.03 -2.52
C TYR A 85 7.62 1.89 -3.51
N GLN A 86 7.61 0.63 -3.04
CA GLN A 86 7.42 -0.53 -3.90
C GLN A 86 6.05 -0.50 -4.59
N VAL A 87 4.98 -0.20 -3.85
CA VAL A 87 3.62 -0.09 -4.41
C VAL A 87 3.58 0.97 -5.52
N VAL A 88 4.13 2.16 -5.26
CA VAL A 88 4.15 3.26 -6.23
C VAL A 88 5.01 2.93 -7.46
N ALA A 89 6.22 2.39 -7.26
CA ALA A 89 7.15 2.10 -8.35
C ALA A 89 6.62 0.99 -9.27
N ILE A 90 6.08 -0.09 -8.69
CA ILE A 90 5.49 -1.20 -9.45
C ILE A 90 4.25 -0.73 -10.20
N ARG A 91 3.34 -0.02 -9.52
CA ARG A 91 2.10 0.47 -10.15
C ARG A 91 2.37 1.42 -11.30
N ASN A 92 3.25 2.41 -11.11
CA ASN A 92 3.63 3.32 -12.18
C ASN A 92 4.26 2.57 -13.36
N TYR A 93 5.12 1.59 -13.11
CA TYR A 93 5.74 0.81 -14.18
C TYR A 93 4.72 -0.04 -14.95
N VAL A 94 3.86 -0.78 -14.25
CA VAL A 94 2.86 -1.65 -14.89
C VAL A 94 1.87 -0.82 -15.72
N PHE A 95 1.34 0.27 -15.15
CA PHE A 95 0.38 1.12 -15.87
C PHE A 95 1.03 1.75 -17.10
N ASN A 96 2.24 2.31 -16.98
CA ASN A 96 2.93 2.95 -18.11
C ASN A 96 3.32 1.96 -19.23
N GLN A 97 3.34 0.66 -18.96
CA GLN A 97 3.59 -0.38 -19.97
C GLN A 97 2.30 -1.00 -20.53
N THR A 98 1.13 -0.61 -20.02
CA THR A 98 -0.16 -1.16 -20.44
C THR A 98 -0.75 -0.32 -21.58
N LYS A 99 -1.05 -1.00 -22.68
CA LYS A 99 -1.75 -0.43 -23.84
C LYS A 99 -3.10 -1.13 -24.03
N ILE A 100 -4.08 -0.36 -24.48
CA ILE A 100 -5.41 -0.81 -24.87
C ILE A 100 -5.47 -0.71 -26.38
N ASP A 101 -5.64 -1.85 -27.03
CA ASP A 101 -5.83 -1.97 -28.49
C ASP A 101 -4.75 -1.26 -29.33
N GLY A 102 -3.53 -1.12 -28.80
CA GLY A 102 -2.40 -0.47 -29.47
C GLY A 102 -2.47 1.05 -29.61
N HIS A 103 -3.64 1.66 -29.48
CA HIS A 103 -3.90 3.08 -29.72
C HIS A 103 -4.01 3.94 -28.46
N VAL A 104 -4.33 3.34 -27.31
CA VAL A 104 -4.54 4.06 -26.04
C VAL A 104 -3.57 3.52 -24.98
N GLN A 105 -2.83 4.40 -24.31
CA GLN A 105 -1.84 4.04 -23.28
C GLN A 105 -2.32 4.46 -21.89
N LEU A 106 -2.19 3.55 -20.92
CA LEU A 106 -2.42 3.90 -19.52
C LEU A 106 -1.19 4.59 -18.95
N ARG A 107 -1.41 5.57 -18.07
CA ARG A 107 -0.35 6.28 -17.36
C ARG A 107 -0.67 6.36 -15.89
N SER A 108 0.32 6.10 -15.04
CA SER A 108 0.21 6.41 -13.61
C SER A 108 1.38 7.26 -13.13
N SER A 109 1.04 8.30 -12.36
CA SER A 109 1.94 9.34 -11.87
C SER A 109 1.94 9.41 -10.34
N MET A 110 1.74 8.27 -9.66
CA MET A 110 1.77 8.22 -8.20
C MET A 110 3.11 8.69 -7.65
N LYS A 111 3.07 9.41 -6.53
CA LYS A 111 4.26 9.88 -5.81
C LYS A 111 4.35 9.21 -4.45
N THR A 112 5.50 8.63 -4.12
CA THR A 112 5.73 7.90 -2.87
C THR A 112 5.39 8.71 -1.62
N LEU A 113 5.83 9.97 -1.54
CA LEU A 113 5.56 10.82 -0.37
C LEU A 113 4.07 11.17 -0.21
N GLN A 114 3.37 11.40 -1.32
CA GLN A 114 1.92 11.68 -1.28
C GLN A 114 1.14 10.44 -0.85
N TYR A 115 1.53 9.27 -1.36
CA TYR A 115 0.96 7.99 -0.96
C TYR A 115 1.22 7.69 0.52
N LEU A 116 2.44 7.95 1.00
CA LEU A 116 2.83 7.80 2.40
C LEU A 116 1.98 8.68 3.32
N GLY A 117 1.84 9.96 2.98
CA GLY A 117 1.01 10.91 3.75
C GLY A 117 -0.48 10.53 3.73
N LEU A 118 -0.98 9.98 2.62
CA LEU A 118 -2.33 9.46 2.55
C LEU A 118 -2.53 8.28 3.53
N LEU A 119 -1.62 7.31 3.53
CA LEU A 119 -1.68 6.18 4.47
C LEU A 119 -1.64 6.66 5.92
N PHE A 120 -0.73 7.59 6.24
CA PHE A 120 -0.60 8.15 7.58
C PHE A 120 -1.89 8.86 8.04
N THR A 121 -2.45 9.74 7.20
CA THR A 121 -3.69 10.45 7.56
C THR A 121 -4.91 9.54 7.59
N ASN A 122 -4.95 8.49 6.77
CA ASN A 122 -6.00 7.47 6.83
C ASN A 122 -5.91 6.66 8.12
N ALA A 123 -4.71 6.22 8.52
CA ALA A 123 -4.50 5.52 9.79
C ALA A 123 -4.94 6.40 10.97
N LEU A 124 -4.60 7.69 10.94
CA LEU A 124 -4.99 8.66 11.97
C LEU A 124 -6.52 8.80 12.08
N ILE A 125 -7.23 8.91 10.95
CA ILE A 125 -8.70 8.93 10.92
C ILE A 125 -9.30 7.65 11.54
N VAL A 126 -8.76 6.49 11.18
CA VAL A 126 -9.24 5.20 11.69
C VAL A 126 -9.00 5.08 13.19
N ILE A 127 -7.81 5.44 13.67
CA ILE A 127 -7.45 5.39 15.09
C ILE A 127 -8.35 6.32 15.92
N PHE A 128 -8.48 7.59 15.52
CA PHE A 128 -9.30 8.56 16.27
C PHE A 128 -10.79 8.29 16.19
N SER A 129 -11.25 7.54 15.19
CA SER A 129 -12.64 7.08 15.09
C SER A 129 -12.88 5.71 15.72
N LEU A 130 -11.89 5.13 16.40
CA LEU A 130 -11.94 3.76 16.94
C LEU A 130 -12.35 2.71 15.89
N GLY A 131 -11.94 2.92 14.64
CA GLY A 131 -12.23 2.04 13.51
C GLY A 131 -13.47 2.43 12.69
N LEU A 132 -14.34 3.30 13.19
CA LEU A 132 -15.62 3.63 12.54
C LEU A 132 -15.45 4.32 11.19
N ALA A 133 -14.38 5.10 11.00
CA ALA A 133 -14.11 5.82 9.75
C ALA A 133 -13.24 5.04 8.75
N THR A 134 -13.12 3.72 8.90
CA THR A 134 -12.56 2.82 7.88
C THR A 134 -13.14 3.05 6.47
N PRO A 135 -14.47 3.17 6.25
CA PRO A 135 -15.01 3.46 4.91
C PRO A 135 -14.51 4.79 4.34
N VAL A 136 -14.32 5.82 5.18
CA VAL A 136 -13.78 7.12 4.74
C VAL A 136 -12.34 6.98 4.25
N ALA A 137 -11.52 6.20 4.95
CA ALA A 137 -10.16 5.90 4.52
C ALA A 137 -10.13 5.19 3.15
N HIS A 138 -11.03 4.23 2.91
CA HIS A 138 -11.15 3.56 1.61
C HIS A 138 -11.55 4.51 0.48
N VAL A 139 -12.51 5.42 0.71
CA VAL A 139 -12.92 6.42 -0.30
C VAL A 139 -11.75 7.36 -0.63
N ARG A 140 -11.02 7.84 0.38
CA ARG A 140 -9.83 8.69 0.16
C ARG A 140 -8.75 7.96 -0.63
N TYR A 141 -8.53 6.68 -0.33
CA TYR A 141 -7.62 5.82 -1.06
C TYR A 141 -8.03 5.69 -2.53
N ALA A 142 -9.28 5.28 -2.80
CA ALA A 142 -9.80 5.10 -4.14
C ALA A 142 -9.71 6.40 -4.97
N ARG A 143 -10.07 7.54 -4.36
CA ARG A 143 -9.96 8.86 -5.00
C ARG A 143 -8.51 9.20 -5.36
N TYR A 144 -7.54 8.94 -4.48
CA TYR A 144 -6.13 9.16 -4.79
C TYR A 144 -5.65 8.30 -5.97
N ILE A 145 -6.00 7.01 -5.95
CA ILE A 145 -5.65 6.06 -7.01
C ILE A 145 -6.23 6.51 -8.36
N ALA A 146 -7.49 6.95 -8.39
CA ALA A 146 -8.15 7.48 -9.58
C ALA A 146 -7.45 8.74 -10.10
N ASN A 147 -7.15 9.71 -9.23
CA ASN A 147 -6.49 10.96 -9.61
C ASN A 147 -5.06 10.76 -10.15
N CYS A 148 -4.37 9.71 -9.73
CA CYS A 148 -3.03 9.36 -10.22
C CYS A 148 -3.05 8.44 -11.44
N THR A 149 -4.23 8.15 -12.02
CA THR A 149 -4.37 7.32 -13.22
C THR A 149 -4.92 8.18 -14.35
N ALA A 150 -4.21 8.22 -15.46
CA ALA A 150 -4.61 8.91 -16.66
C ALA A 150 -4.61 7.94 -17.84
N VAL A 151 -5.43 8.25 -18.84
CA VAL A 151 -5.49 7.55 -20.11
C VAL A 151 -5.03 8.53 -21.18
N GLU A 152 -3.96 8.19 -21.90
CA GLU A 152 -3.41 9.00 -22.98
C GLU A 152 -3.67 8.30 -24.31
N GLY A 153 -4.45 8.91 -25.22
CA GLY A 153 -4.79 8.36 -26.53
C GLY A 153 -6.04 9.00 -27.14
N ASP A 154 -6.31 8.66 -28.40
CA ASP A 154 -7.53 9.10 -29.08
C ASP A 154 -8.73 8.27 -28.60
N LEU A 155 -9.47 8.83 -27.66
CA LEU A 155 -10.67 8.22 -27.09
C LEU A 155 -11.84 8.20 -28.10
N LEU A 156 -11.75 8.93 -29.23
CA LEU A 156 -12.80 8.97 -30.25
C LEU A 156 -12.79 7.71 -31.15
N LEU A 157 -11.65 7.03 -31.26
CA LEU A 157 -11.54 5.72 -31.91
C LEU A 157 -12.02 4.57 -31.00
N LEU A 158 -12.15 4.83 -29.70
CA LEU A 158 -12.77 3.92 -28.77
C LEU A 158 -14.29 4.04 -28.94
N ASN A 159 -14.85 3.40 -29.95
CA ASN A 159 -16.29 3.28 -30.10
C ASN A 159 -16.83 2.61 -28.83
N VAL A 160 -17.33 3.42 -27.90
CA VAL A 160 -18.02 2.97 -26.71
C VAL A 160 -19.33 2.37 -27.18
N GLN A 161 -19.28 1.10 -27.59
CA GLN A 161 -20.44 0.24 -27.54
C GLN A 161 -20.77 0.10 -26.07
N ALA A 162 -21.58 1.02 -25.57
CA ALA A 162 -22.22 0.90 -24.27
C ALA A 162 -22.91 -0.47 -24.27
N HIS A 163 -22.40 -1.39 -23.45
CA HIS A 163 -23.10 -2.62 -23.14
C HIS A 163 -24.38 -2.24 -22.39
N HIS A 164 -25.45 -1.97 -23.14
CA HIS A 164 -26.79 -1.75 -22.63
C HIS A 164 -27.57 -3.05 -22.41
N ASP A 165 -26.98 -4.23 -22.68
CA ASP A 165 -27.74 -5.47 -22.82
C ASP A 165 -27.71 -6.44 -21.63
N THR A 166 -26.96 -6.18 -20.55
CA THR A 166 -26.89 -7.16 -19.44
C THR A 166 -27.98 -7.00 -18.38
N ALA A 167 -28.49 -5.78 -18.15
CA ALA A 167 -29.54 -5.56 -17.14
C ALA A 167 -30.92 -6.02 -17.63
N ASN A 168 -31.27 -5.72 -18.88
CA ASN A 168 -32.57 -6.10 -19.45
C ASN A 168 -32.68 -7.63 -19.64
N THR A 169 -31.57 -8.30 -19.96
CA THR A 169 -31.51 -9.76 -20.11
C THR A 169 -31.67 -10.47 -18.77
N ALA A 170 -31.02 -9.98 -17.70
CA ALA A 170 -31.15 -10.58 -16.36
C ALA A 170 -32.56 -10.45 -15.79
N VAL A 171 -33.21 -9.28 -15.96
CA VAL A 171 -34.60 -9.06 -15.49
C VAL A 171 -35.59 -9.86 -16.34
N ALA A 172 -35.39 -9.95 -17.66
CA ALA A 172 -36.22 -10.77 -18.54
C ALA A 172 -36.11 -12.27 -18.23
N GLU A 173 -34.92 -12.76 -17.88
CA GLU A 173 -34.68 -14.15 -17.50
C GLU A 173 -35.31 -14.49 -16.14
N GLU A 174 -35.28 -13.56 -15.18
CA GLU A 174 -35.97 -13.74 -13.89
C GLU A 174 -37.50 -13.71 -14.04
N VAL A 175 -38.05 -12.86 -14.91
CA VAL A 175 -39.50 -12.84 -15.23
C VAL A 175 -39.92 -14.12 -15.99
N ALA A 176 -39.09 -14.62 -16.91
CA ALA A 176 -39.36 -15.88 -17.60
C ALA A 176 -39.34 -17.08 -16.64
N GLN A 177 -38.37 -17.12 -15.72
CA GLN A 177 -38.26 -18.16 -14.68
C GLN A 177 -39.48 -18.15 -13.73
N ALA A 178 -39.98 -16.97 -13.36
CA ALA A 178 -41.17 -16.84 -12.52
C ALA A 178 -42.46 -17.31 -13.22
N PHE A 179 -42.56 -17.14 -14.54
CA PHE A 179 -43.69 -17.63 -15.33
C PHE A 179 -43.66 -19.16 -15.50
N ASP A 180 -42.49 -19.76 -15.66
CA ASP A 180 -42.32 -21.22 -15.78
C ASP A 180 -42.70 -21.95 -14.48
N LEU A 181 -42.42 -21.34 -13.32
CA LEU A 181 -42.82 -21.86 -12.01
C LEU A 181 -44.34 -21.80 -11.73
N GLY A 182 -45.09 -21.01 -12.50
CA GLY A 182 -46.53 -20.82 -12.33
C GLY A 182 -47.41 -21.65 -13.27
N ALA A 183 -46.86 -22.22 -14.34
CA ALA A 183 -47.59 -22.98 -15.36
C ALA A 183 -47.62 -24.51 -15.11
N GLY A 184 -47.06 -24.95 -13.97
CA GLY A 184 -46.84 -26.36 -13.62
C GLY A 184 -47.71 -26.92 -12.47
N ILE A 185 -48.91 -26.37 -12.24
CA ILE A 185 -49.98 -27.01 -11.45
C ILE A 185 -51.34 -26.87 -12.14
#